data_AF-A0AAJ6YMM1-F1
#
_entry.id   AF-A0AAJ6YMM1-F1
#
_cell.length_a   1.000
_cell.length_b   1.000
_cell.length_c   1.000
_cell.angle_alpha   90.00
_cell.angle_beta   90.00
_cell.angle_gamma   90.00
#
_symmetry.space_group_name_H-M   'P 1'
#
loop_
_entity.id
_entity.type
_entity.pdbx_description
1 polymer ?
#
loop_
_entity_poly.entity_id
_entity_poly.type
_entity_poly.pdbx_seq_one_letter_code
_entity_poly.pdbx_strand_id
1 'polypeptide(L)'
;MTSLGKLVFVDTHSRQSKLSLSNTSSQNLNKSLSLAFENLFYMPYDIIETYGNTVLTLDISHNKFSRNLHFLAEFENLTSLNLDYNDIDDFTTFLYMPKLQLLWLNYNNIKNLYPFLKNLYTSLPNLRYLCLMGNKAAPSYFNGGTFYDYLQYRLFVISWFPRLVHLDDRVITAEQLTEAKRLFKRPIFDQLVEKTPLPNCLKLLHNKLTAMFFKPLVLSEQFKSTKTVNLII
;
A
#
# COMPACT_ATOMS: atom_id res chain seq x y z
N MET A 1 19.88 5.28 -6.31
CA MET A 1 18.52 5.12 -5.75
C MET A 1 17.75 6.42 -5.90
N THR A 2 17.00 6.57 -6.98
CA THR A 2 16.09 7.70 -7.20
C THR A 2 14.76 7.37 -6.53
N SER A 3 14.58 7.69 -5.25
CA SER A 3 13.26 7.50 -4.65
C SER A 3 12.31 8.49 -5.32
N LEU A 4 11.30 7.97 -6.02
CA LEU A 4 10.26 8.77 -6.69
C LEU A 4 9.59 9.74 -5.71
N GLY A 5 9.62 9.41 -4.42
CA GLY A 5 9.15 10.30 -3.37
C GLY A 5 9.89 11.62 -3.24
N LYS A 6 11.20 11.64 -3.52
CA LYS A 6 11.93 12.90 -3.64
C LYS A 6 11.48 13.72 -4.84
N LEU A 7 10.87 13.15 -5.88
CA LEU A 7 10.42 13.87 -7.08
C LEU A 7 9.00 14.42 -6.94
N VAL A 8 8.12 13.74 -6.20
CA VAL A 8 6.71 14.14 -6.04
C VAL A 8 6.50 15.07 -4.83
N PHE A 9 7.27 14.88 -3.76
CA PHE A 9 7.19 15.69 -2.53
C PHE A 9 8.53 16.36 -2.23
N VAL A 10 9.13 17.03 -3.23
CA VAL A 10 10.33 17.86 -3.03
C VAL A 10 10.04 18.95 -1.98
N ASP A 11 10.82 18.98 -0.89
CA ASP A 11 10.95 20.06 0.10
C ASP A 11 9.65 20.73 0.63
N THR A 12 8.71 19.95 1.18
CA THR A 12 7.61 20.52 2.01
C THR A 12 8.02 20.83 3.45
N HIS A 13 9.24 20.45 3.88
CA HIS A 13 9.76 20.73 5.24
C HIS A 13 10.50 22.06 5.39
N SER A 14 10.44 22.96 4.40
CA SER A 14 10.81 24.36 4.65
C SER A 14 9.74 24.99 5.54
N ARG A 15 9.91 24.88 6.86
CA ARG A 15 9.25 25.72 7.87
C ARG A 15 9.50 27.18 7.45
N GLN A 16 8.57 27.79 6.72
CA GLN A 16 8.64 29.21 6.41
C GLN A 16 8.32 29.97 7.69
N SER A 17 9.31 30.12 8.56
CA SER A 17 9.42 31.34 9.36
C SER A 17 9.80 32.47 8.40
N LYS A 18 8.82 33.06 7.71
CA LYS A 18 9.06 34.26 6.90
C LYS A 18 8.42 35.49 7.54
N LEU A 19 9.13 36.00 8.54
CA LEU A 19 9.44 37.42 8.59
C LEU A 19 10.53 37.68 7.54
N SER A 20 10.15 38.02 6.31
CA SER A 20 10.98 38.81 5.39
C SER A 20 10.22 39.07 4.09
N LEU A 21 9.87 40.35 3.91
CA LEU A 21 9.46 40.93 2.64
C LEU A 21 10.50 40.67 1.55
N SER A 22 10.08 40.13 0.41
CA SER A 22 10.58 40.55 -0.90
C SER A 22 9.68 39.99 -2.01
N ASN A 23 9.17 40.92 -2.79
CA ASN A 23 8.41 40.70 -4.02
C ASN A 23 9.29 40.02 -5.08
N THR A 24 8.86 38.86 -5.56
CA THR A 24 9.08 38.42 -6.95
C THR A 24 7.86 37.63 -7.42
N SER A 25 7.21 38.20 -8.42
CA SER A 25 6.09 37.69 -9.20
C SER A 25 6.40 36.36 -9.89
N SER A 26 5.74 35.28 -9.46
CA SER A 26 5.30 34.19 -10.33
C SER A 26 4.08 33.55 -9.66
N GLN A 27 2.89 33.72 -10.24
CA GLN A 27 1.72 32.94 -9.85
C GLN A 27 1.89 31.48 -10.29
N ASN A 28 2.80 30.75 -9.64
CA ASN A 28 2.62 29.32 -9.48
C ASN A 28 1.58 29.18 -8.39
N LEU A 29 0.30 29.06 -8.79
CA LEU A 29 -0.71 28.44 -7.92
C LEU A 29 -0.12 27.09 -7.52
N ASN A 30 0.46 27.01 -6.32
CA ASN A 30 1.09 25.80 -5.82
C ASN A 30 0.00 24.74 -5.73
N LYS A 31 -0.10 23.88 -6.75
CA LYS A 31 -1.05 22.76 -6.81
C LYS A 31 -0.70 21.64 -5.81
N SER A 32 0.21 21.92 -4.88
CA SER A 32 0.64 21.03 -3.82
C SER A 32 0.35 21.70 -2.48
N LEU A 33 -0.37 21.00 -1.62
CA LEU A 33 -0.71 21.42 -0.27
C LEU A 33 -0.13 20.42 0.72
N SER A 34 0.65 20.91 1.70
CA SER A 34 1.11 20.09 2.83
C SER A 34 0.53 20.63 4.12
N LEU A 35 -0.06 19.73 4.89
CA LEU A 35 -0.60 19.90 6.23
C LEU A 35 0.01 18.81 7.14
N ALA A 36 1.26 18.46 6.88
CA ALA A 36 1.95 17.44 7.65
C ALA A 36 2.25 17.94 9.07
N PHE A 37 2.20 17.04 10.06
CA PHE A 37 2.51 17.36 11.48
C PHE A 37 1.54 18.35 12.17
N GLU A 38 0.34 18.54 11.63
CA GLU A 38 -0.65 19.48 12.15
C GLU A 38 -1.56 18.90 13.24
N ASN A 39 -1.35 17.63 13.63
CA ASN A 39 -2.17 16.90 14.61
C ASN A 39 -3.67 16.84 14.25
N LEU A 40 -3.99 16.84 12.95
CA LEU A 40 -5.36 16.85 12.45
C LEU A 40 -6.04 15.50 12.62
N PHE A 41 -7.28 15.53 13.12
CA PHE A 41 -8.18 14.38 13.15
C PHE A 41 -9.21 14.42 12.00
N TYR A 42 -9.47 15.62 11.49
CA TYR A 42 -10.39 15.90 10.40
C TYR A 42 -9.80 17.02 9.54
N MET A 43 -10.22 17.09 8.28
CA MET A 43 -9.82 18.16 7.38
C MET A 43 -10.60 19.43 7.74
N PRO A 44 -9.93 20.57 8.01
CA PRO A 44 -10.63 21.83 8.25
C PRO A 44 -11.45 22.27 7.03
N TYR A 45 -12.64 22.80 7.25
CA TYR A 45 -13.56 23.18 6.17
C TYR A 45 -12.97 24.27 5.26
N ASP A 46 -12.34 25.30 5.83
CA ASP A 46 -11.75 26.41 5.08
C ASP A 46 -10.68 25.93 4.09
N ILE A 47 -9.97 24.84 4.43
CA ILE A 47 -9.00 24.22 3.54
C ILE A 47 -9.70 23.59 2.33
N ILE A 48 -10.81 22.89 2.57
CA ILE A 48 -11.60 22.27 1.49
C ILE A 48 -12.14 23.36 0.56
N GLU A 49 -12.76 24.40 1.12
CA GLU A 49 -13.32 25.51 0.37
C GLU A 49 -12.26 26.22 -0.49
N THR A 50 -11.08 26.46 0.08
CA THR A 50 -10.02 27.20 -0.59
C THR A 50 -9.28 26.35 -1.63
N TYR A 51 -9.06 25.07 -1.35
CA TYR A 51 -8.08 24.25 -2.08
C TYR A 51 -8.65 23.00 -2.78
N GLY A 52 -9.88 22.57 -2.47
CA GLY A 52 -10.48 21.33 -2.97
C GLY A 52 -10.40 21.20 -4.50
N ASN A 53 -10.69 22.28 -5.21
CA ASN A 53 -10.71 22.29 -6.67
C ASN A 53 -9.34 22.52 -7.34
N THR A 54 -8.31 22.93 -6.61
CA THR A 54 -7.03 23.36 -7.21
C THR A 54 -5.86 22.41 -6.92
N VAL A 55 -5.92 21.67 -5.81
CA VAL A 55 -4.83 20.80 -5.36
C VAL A 55 -4.75 19.52 -6.18
N LEU A 56 -3.54 19.20 -6.63
CA LEU A 56 -3.16 17.95 -7.29
C LEU A 56 -2.39 17.01 -6.35
N THR A 57 -1.66 17.57 -5.39
CA THR A 57 -0.84 16.83 -4.43
C THR A 57 -1.19 17.26 -3.01
N LEU A 58 -1.63 16.31 -2.19
CA LEU A 58 -1.98 16.53 -0.79
C LEU A 58 -1.06 15.70 0.10
N ASP A 59 -0.36 16.38 1.00
CA ASP A 59 0.43 15.76 2.05
C ASP A 59 -0.21 16.03 3.41
N ILE A 60 -0.83 15.00 3.97
CA ILE A 60 -1.43 15.01 5.31
C ILE A 60 -0.75 13.99 6.22
N SER A 61 0.53 13.73 5.97
CA SER A 61 1.32 12.81 6.78
C SER A 61 1.52 13.30 8.21
N HIS A 62 1.83 12.40 9.15
CA HIS A 62 2.04 12.72 10.56
C HIS A 62 0.84 13.45 11.20
N ASN A 63 -0.36 12.92 10.97
CA ASN A 63 -1.61 13.39 11.55
C ASN A 63 -2.32 12.20 12.26
N LYS A 64 -3.62 12.34 12.51
CA LYS A 64 -4.46 11.36 13.20
C LYS A 64 -5.70 11.02 12.38
N PHE A 65 -5.58 11.09 11.05
CA PHE A 65 -6.64 10.64 10.16
C PHE A 65 -6.80 9.12 10.31
N SER A 66 -8.05 8.66 10.34
CA SER A 66 -8.37 7.25 10.56
C SER A 66 -9.43 6.80 9.54
N ARG A 67 -10.40 5.98 9.95
CA ARG A 67 -11.33 5.28 9.06
C ARG A 67 -12.17 6.17 8.14
N ASN A 68 -12.44 7.41 8.54
CA ASN A 68 -13.28 8.32 7.77
C ASN A 68 -12.42 9.29 6.94
N LEU A 69 -12.27 8.97 5.66
CA LEU A 69 -11.60 9.82 4.67
C LEU A 69 -12.57 10.42 3.64
N HIS A 70 -13.85 10.60 3.99
CA HIS A 70 -14.88 11.06 3.05
C HIS A 70 -14.56 12.45 2.45
N PHE A 71 -13.88 13.31 3.22
CA PHE A 71 -13.46 14.64 2.77
C PHE A 71 -12.57 14.61 1.52
N LEU A 72 -11.91 13.48 1.21
CA LEU A 72 -11.08 13.34 0.02
C LEU A 72 -11.90 13.45 -1.28
N ALA A 73 -13.22 13.23 -1.26
CA ALA A 73 -14.06 13.45 -2.43
C ALA A 73 -14.12 14.91 -2.88
N GLU A 74 -13.90 15.86 -1.96
CA GLU A 74 -13.90 17.29 -2.27
C GLU A 74 -12.61 17.73 -3.01
N PHE A 75 -11.59 16.86 -3.05
CA PHE A 75 -10.33 17.11 -3.76
C PHE A 75 -10.39 16.50 -5.17
N GLU A 76 -11.25 17.04 -6.03
CA GLU A 76 -11.61 16.44 -7.34
C GLU A 76 -10.44 16.24 -8.30
N ASN A 77 -9.36 17.00 -8.14
CA ASN A 77 -8.19 16.99 -9.01
C ASN A 77 -7.00 16.22 -8.41
N LEU A 78 -7.17 15.59 -7.25
CA LEU A 78 -6.08 14.93 -6.54
C LEU A 78 -5.48 13.78 -7.35
N THR A 79 -4.17 13.83 -7.54
CA THR A 79 -3.37 12.83 -8.26
C THR A 79 -2.38 12.12 -7.33
N SER A 80 -1.95 12.78 -6.26
CA SER A 80 -0.96 12.28 -5.31
C SER A 80 -1.42 12.56 -3.89
N LEU A 81 -1.43 11.51 -3.05
CA LEU A 81 -1.83 11.60 -1.65
C LEU A 81 -0.80 10.92 -0.76
N ASN A 82 -0.30 11.67 0.22
CA ASN A 82 0.52 11.15 1.30
C ASN A 82 -0.28 11.09 2.61
N LEU A 83 -0.46 9.86 3.12
CA LEU A 83 -1.13 9.52 4.37
C LEU A 83 -0.18 8.80 5.34
N ASP A 84 1.14 8.94 5.16
CA ASP A 84 2.13 8.34 6.04
C ASP A 84 1.93 8.77 7.50
N TYR A 85 2.21 7.88 8.46
CA TYR A 85 2.09 8.18 9.89
C TYR A 85 0.72 8.75 10.28
N ASN A 86 -0.33 7.99 9.97
CA ASN A 86 -1.70 8.22 10.40
C ASN A 86 -2.26 6.96 11.08
N ASP A 87 -3.55 6.95 11.39
CA ASP A 87 -4.25 5.85 12.05
C ASP A 87 -5.11 5.02 11.06
N ILE A 88 -4.67 4.90 9.80
CA ILE A 88 -5.38 4.11 8.78
C ILE A 88 -5.29 2.63 9.13
N ASP A 89 -6.43 1.93 9.07
CA ASP A 89 -6.53 0.50 9.37
C ASP A 89 -7.22 -0.30 8.26
N ASP A 90 -7.32 -1.61 8.46
CA ASP A 90 -7.87 -2.58 7.49
C ASP A 90 -9.30 -2.27 7.02
N PHE A 91 -10.04 -1.48 7.81
CA PHE A 91 -11.45 -1.15 7.60
C PHE A 91 -11.65 0.28 7.09
N THR A 92 -10.56 1.02 6.88
CA THR A 92 -10.63 2.37 6.33
C THR A 92 -11.15 2.32 4.90
N THR A 93 -12.09 3.20 4.60
CA THR A 93 -12.74 3.25 3.29
C THR A 93 -12.32 4.50 2.53
N PHE A 94 -11.86 4.29 1.30
CA PHE A 94 -11.62 5.34 0.33
C PHE A 94 -12.87 5.50 -0.55
N LEU A 95 -13.19 6.74 -0.90
CA LEU A 95 -14.19 7.04 -1.93
C LEU A 95 -13.59 6.88 -3.32
N TYR A 96 -14.47 6.82 -4.32
CA TYR A 96 -14.07 6.71 -5.72
C TYR A 96 -13.28 7.95 -6.16
N MET A 97 -11.96 7.79 -6.36
CA MET A 97 -11.03 8.85 -6.73
C MET A 97 -10.32 8.47 -8.05
N PRO A 98 -10.96 8.71 -9.20
CA PRO A 98 -10.47 8.20 -10.48
C PRO A 98 -9.18 8.85 -10.96
N LYS A 99 -8.79 10.01 -10.44
CA LYS A 99 -7.56 10.72 -10.83
C LYS A 99 -6.34 10.36 -9.98
N LEU A 100 -6.55 9.70 -8.83
CA LEU A 100 -5.45 9.38 -7.92
C LEU A 100 -4.53 8.30 -8.53
N GLN A 101 -3.25 8.62 -8.62
CA GLN A 101 -2.21 7.74 -9.20
C GLN A 101 -1.17 7.33 -8.18
N LEU A 102 -0.91 8.17 -7.16
CA LEU A 102 0.06 7.90 -6.11
C LEU A 102 -0.61 7.94 -4.74
N LEU A 103 -0.38 6.90 -3.97
CA LEU A 103 -0.84 6.77 -2.59
C LEU A 103 0.28 6.23 -1.70
N TRP A 104 0.64 7.00 -0.67
CA TRP A 104 1.52 6.54 0.40
C TRP A 104 0.76 6.37 1.70
N LEU A 105 1.01 5.24 2.35
CA LEU A 105 0.33 4.77 3.55
C LEU A 105 1.33 4.16 4.54
N ASN A 106 2.58 4.62 4.52
CA ASN A 106 3.62 4.08 5.36
C ASN A 106 3.31 4.30 6.84
N TYR A 107 3.76 3.37 7.68
CA TYR A 107 3.63 3.48 9.14
C TYR A 107 2.19 3.81 9.60
N ASN A 108 1.23 3.04 9.11
CA ASN A 108 -0.17 3.05 9.54
C ASN A 108 -0.49 1.77 10.32
N ASN A 109 -1.77 1.57 10.66
CA ASN A 109 -2.27 0.45 11.46
C ASN A 109 -2.91 -0.67 10.62
N ILE A 110 -2.49 -0.85 9.36
CA ILE A 110 -3.00 -1.91 8.49
C ILE A 110 -2.37 -3.25 8.92
N LYS A 111 -3.20 -4.16 9.42
CA LYS A 111 -2.85 -5.50 9.93
C LYS A 111 -3.25 -6.62 8.97
N ASN A 112 -4.25 -6.42 8.12
CA ASN A 112 -4.75 -7.39 7.15
C ASN A 112 -4.97 -6.72 5.79
N LEU A 113 -4.44 -7.34 4.73
CA LEU A 113 -4.59 -6.84 3.36
C LEU A 113 -6.03 -6.96 2.85
N TYR A 114 -6.82 -7.90 3.38
CA TYR A 114 -8.25 -8.01 3.06
C TYR A 114 -9.07 -7.63 4.30
N PRO A 115 -10.08 -6.74 4.19
CA PRO A 115 -10.70 -6.22 2.96
C PRO A 115 -10.02 -4.97 2.35
N PHE A 116 -8.94 -4.48 2.94
CA PHE A 116 -8.30 -3.21 2.57
C PHE A 116 -8.00 -3.06 1.06
N LEU A 117 -7.33 -4.05 0.45
CA LEU A 117 -6.99 -4.01 -0.98
C LEU A 117 -8.23 -4.05 -1.88
N LYS A 118 -9.31 -4.70 -1.45
CA LYS A 118 -10.58 -4.70 -2.19
C LYS A 118 -11.15 -3.29 -2.26
N ASN A 119 -11.16 -2.58 -1.14
CA ASN A 119 -11.60 -1.20 -1.10
C ASN A 119 -10.72 -0.30 -1.98
N LEU A 120 -9.39 -0.39 -1.86
CA LEU A 120 -8.48 0.38 -2.72
C LEU A 120 -8.70 0.08 -4.22
N TYR A 121 -8.87 -1.20 -4.58
CA TYR A 121 -9.09 -1.59 -5.97
C TYR A 121 -10.38 -1.01 -6.56
N THR A 122 -11.47 -0.99 -5.79
CA THR A 122 -12.74 -0.40 -6.25
C THR A 122 -12.68 1.13 -6.29
N SER A 123 -11.96 1.74 -5.36
CA SER A 123 -11.96 3.19 -5.16
C SER A 123 -10.93 3.92 -6.03
N LEU A 124 -9.81 3.27 -6.38
CA LEU A 124 -8.66 3.89 -7.03
C LEU A 124 -8.32 3.20 -8.37
N PRO A 125 -9.16 3.33 -9.41
CA PRO A 125 -9.03 2.55 -10.65
C PRO A 125 -7.76 2.85 -11.46
N ASN A 126 -7.11 3.98 -11.21
CA ASN A 126 -5.92 4.46 -11.93
C ASN A 126 -4.67 4.52 -11.04
N LEU A 127 -4.65 3.80 -9.91
CA LEU A 127 -3.49 3.76 -9.02
C LEU A 127 -2.27 3.14 -9.73
N ARG A 128 -1.14 3.85 -9.67
CA ARG A 128 0.13 3.45 -10.30
C ARG A 128 1.27 3.29 -9.31
N TYR A 129 1.22 4.00 -8.18
CA TYR A 129 2.25 4.00 -7.16
C TYR A 129 1.60 3.80 -5.79
N LEU A 130 2.00 2.74 -5.10
CA LEU A 130 1.49 2.40 -3.77
C LEU A 130 2.65 2.09 -2.83
N CYS A 131 2.62 2.62 -1.62
CA CYS A 131 3.60 2.33 -0.58
C CYS A 131 2.86 1.95 0.71
N LEU A 132 3.14 0.76 1.25
CA LEU A 132 2.52 0.24 2.48
C LEU A 132 3.56 -0.10 3.56
N MET A 133 4.81 0.33 3.39
CA MET A 133 5.91 -0.02 4.26
C MET A 133 5.62 0.34 5.73
N GLY A 134 6.11 -0.47 6.67
CA GLY A 134 5.90 -0.21 8.10
C GLY A 134 4.50 -0.57 8.63
N ASN A 135 3.59 -1.04 7.79
CA ASN A 135 2.34 -1.67 8.25
C ASN A 135 2.56 -3.13 8.62
N LYS A 136 1.78 -3.67 9.58
CA LYS A 136 1.85 -5.08 9.96
C LYS A 136 1.47 -6.03 8.81
N ALA A 137 0.60 -5.58 7.92
CA ALA A 137 0.21 -6.31 6.71
C ALA A 137 1.29 -6.33 5.61
N ALA A 138 2.33 -5.49 5.72
CA ALA A 138 3.42 -5.36 4.76
C ALA A 138 4.75 -5.79 5.42
N PRO A 139 5.02 -7.11 5.48
CA PRO A 139 6.26 -7.62 6.05
C PRO A 139 7.46 -7.13 5.24
N SER A 140 8.55 -6.81 5.94
CA SER A 140 9.82 -6.38 5.39
C SER A 140 10.95 -6.90 6.28
N TYR A 141 12.17 -6.90 5.78
CA TYR A 141 13.34 -7.29 6.59
C TYR A 141 13.52 -6.40 7.84
N PHE A 142 13.05 -5.15 7.78
CA PHE A 142 13.18 -4.19 8.86
C PHE A 142 12.15 -4.37 9.98
N ASN A 143 11.04 -5.08 9.73
CA ASN A 143 10.01 -5.38 10.74
C ASN A 143 9.90 -6.88 11.06
N GLY A 144 10.98 -7.64 10.81
CA GLY A 144 11.09 -9.06 11.19
C GLY A 144 10.50 -10.05 10.20
N GLY A 145 10.11 -9.60 9.00
CA GLY A 145 9.65 -10.47 7.92
C GLY A 145 10.79 -11.17 7.20
N THR A 146 10.54 -12.38 6.70
CA THR A 146 11.47 -13.10 5.82
C THR A 146 11.36 -12.62 4.37
N PHE A 147 12.34 -13.00 3.54
CA PHE A 147 12.26 -12.79 2.09
C PHE A 147 10.96 -13.35 1.50
N TYR A 148 10.56 -14.54 1.94
CA TYR A 148 9.38 -15.23 1.43
C TYR A 148 8.10 -14.52 1.84
N ASP A 149 8.02 -14.00 3.07
CA ASP A 149 6.87 -13.22 3.53
C ASP A 149 6.69 -11.97 2.66
N TYR A 150 7.78 -11.23 2.40
CA TYR A 150 7.74 -10.07 1.52
C TYR A 150 7.35 -10.45 0.09
N LEU A 151 7.91 -11.53 -0.47
CA LEU A 151 7.58 -11.98 -1.83
C LEU A 151 6.10 -12.36 -1.96
N GLN A 152 5.55 -13.08 -0.97
CA GLN A 152 4.14 -13.45 -0.93
C GLN A 152 3.23 -12.20 -0.86
N TYR A 153 3.51 -11.32 0.09
CA TYR A 153 2.84 -10.02 0.23
C TYR A 153 2.85 -9.25 -1.10
N ARG A 154 4.02 -9.11 -1.71
CA ARG A 154 4.24 -8.33 -2.92
C ARG A 154 3.42 -8.88 -4.09
N LEU A 155 3.53 -10.19 -4.36
CA LEU A 155 2.79 -10.82 -5.44
C LEU A 155 1.27 -10.79 -5.20
N PHE A 156 0.84 -10.90 -3.94
CA PHE A 156 -0.57 -10.78 -3.59
C PHE A 156 -1.09 -9.37 -3.91
N VAL A 157 -0.42 -8.31 -3.46
CA VAL A 157 -0.82 -6.92 -3.78
C VAL A 157 -0.84 -6.68 -5.29
N ILE A 158 0.20 -7.12 -6.02
CA ILE A 158 0.29 -6.98 -7.48
C ILE A 158 -0.91 -7.64 -8.19
N SER A 159 -1.41 -8.77 -7.68
CA SER A 159 -2.56 -9.46 -8.28
C SER A 159 -3.86 -8.64 -8.27
N TRP A 160 -4.00 -7.72 -7.30
CA TRP A 160 -5.12 -6.78 -7.21
C TRP A 160 -4.96 -5.61 -8.20
N PHE A 161 -3.75 -5.08 -8.38
CA PHE A 161 -3.49 -3.87 -9.16
C PHE A 161 -2.63 -4.15 -10.42
N PRO A 162 -3.23 -4.62 -11.52
CA PRO A 162 -2.49 -4.99 -12.73
C PRO A 162 -1.84 -3.80 -13.46
N ARG A 163 -2.24 -2.57 -13.12
CA ARG A 163 -1.68 -1.31 -13.68
C ARG A 163 -0.64 -0.65 -12.76
N LEU A 164 -0.35 -1.27 -11.61
CA LEU A 164 0.59 -0.73 -10.64
C LEU A 164 2.01 -0.80 -11.22
N VAL A 165 2.72 0.32 -11.16
CA VAL A 165 4.09 0.48 -11.68
C VAL A 165 5.09 0.28 -10.56
N HIS A 166 4.78 0.81 -9.37
CA HIS A 166 5.64 0.74 -8.20
C HIS A 166 4.87 0.27 -6.98
N LEU A 167 5.47 -0.67 -6.26
CA LEU A 167 5.01 -1.11 -4.95
C LEU A 167 6.15 -0.98 -3.97
N ASP A 168 5.91 -0.24 -2.89
CA ASP A 168 6.87 0.12 -1.87
C ASP A 168 8.10 0.84 -2.44
N ASP A 169 9.29 0.28 -2.25
CA ASP A 169 10.58 0.78 -2.67
C ASP A 169 11.04 0.25 -4.05
N ARG A 170 10.21 -0.56 -4.74
CA ARG A 170 10.60 -1.24 -5.98
C ARG A 170 9.58 -1.12 -7.12
N VAL A 171 10.11 -0.96 -8.34
CA VAL A 171 9.37 -1.12 -9.59
C VAL A 171 8.87 -2.56 -9.73
N ILE A 172 7.68 -2.73 -10.30
CA ILE A 172 7.09 -4.03 -10.60
C ILE A 172 7.59 -4.51 -11.96
N THR A 173 8.08 -5.75 -12.02
CA THR A 173 8.54 -6.37 -13.27
C THR A 173 7.41 -7.13 -13.98
N ALA A 174 7.57 -7.35 -15.30
CA ALA A 174 6.63 -8.15 -16.08
C ALA A 174 6.53 -9.60 -15.59
N GLU A 175 7.64 -10.16 -15.09
CA GLU A 175 7.68 -11.49 -14.46
C GLU A 175 6.83 -11.52 -13.20
N GLN A 176 6.94 -10.51 -12.32
CA GLN A 176 6.12 -10.42 -11.11
C GLN A 176 4.63 -10.31 -11.44
N LEU A 177 4.25 -9.54 -12.47
CA LEU A 177 2.86 -9.45 -12.93
C LEU A 177 2.34 -10.80 -13.43
N THR A 178 3.14 -11.50 -14.22
CA THR A 178 2.79 -12.81 -14.77
C THR A 178 2.62 -13.83 -13.65
N GLU A 179 3.56 -13.84 -12.71
CA GLU A 179 3.55 -14.76 -11.57
C GLU A 179 2.40 -14.48 -10.60
N ALA A 180 2.15 -13.21 -10.27
CA ALA A 180 1.00 -12.80 -9.46
C ALA A 180 -0.32 -13.24 -10.10
N LYS A 181 -0.47 -13.05 -11.42
CA LYS A 181 -1.65 -13.50 -12.17
C LYS A 181 -1.77 -15.02 -12.20
N ARG A 182 -0.65 -15.74 -12.30
CA ARG A 182 -0.60 -17.21 -12.30
C ARG A 182 -1.03 -17.79 -10.96
N LEU A 183 -0.54 -17.22 -9.86
CA LEU A 183 -0.77 -17.69 -8.49
C LEU A 183 -2.16 -17.32 -7.97
N PHE A 184 -2.64 -16.10 -8.21
CA PHE A 184 -3.84 -15.56 -7.58
C PHE A 184 -5.01 -15.39 -8.57
N LYS A 185 -5.27 -16.40 -9.41
CA LYS A 185 -6.34 -16.34 -10.43
C LYS A 185 -7.69 -15.93 -9.82
N ARG A 186 -8.21 -14.78 -10.32
CA ARG A 186 -9.44 -14.11 -9.86
C ARG A 186 -10.73 -14.94 -9.76
N PRO A 187 -11.02 -15.97 -10.60
CA PRO A 187 -12.26 -16.74 -10.46
C PRO A 187 -12.44 -17.40 -9.08
N ILE A 188 -11.37 -17.59 -8.29
CA ILE A 188 -11.48 -18.12 -6.92
C ILE A 188 -11.84 -17.02 -5.90
N PHE A 189 -11.29 -15.82 -6.05
CA PHE A 189 -11.57 -14.70 -5.13
C PHE A 189 -12.98 -14.14 -5.32
N ASP A 190 -13.45 -13.99 -6.55
CA ASP A 190 -14.79 -13.46 -6.83
C ASP A 190 -15.89 -14.46 -6.38
N GLN A 191 -15.69 -15.78 -6.59
CA GLN A 191 -16.63 -16.81 -6.12
C GLN A 191 -16.76 -16.91 -4.60
N LEU A 192 -15.69 -16.63 -3.85
CA LEU A 192 -15.70 -16.67 -2.38
C LEU A 192 -16.32 -15.42 -1.75
N VAL A 193 -16.24 -14.28 -2.45
CA VAL A 193 -16.65 -12.96 -1.93
C VAL A 193 -18.12 -12.65 -2.20
N GLU A 194 -18.71 -13.17 -3.27
CA GLU A 194 -20.13 -12.89 -3.60
C GLU A 194 -21.14 -13.74 -2.81
N LYS A 195 -20.74 -14.87 -2.20
CA LYS A 195 -21.71 -15.86 -1.70
C LYS A 195 -21.88 -16.02 -0.18
N THR A 196 -21.14 -15.32 0.69
CA THR A 196 -21.35 -15.47 2.15
C THR A 196 -20.93 -14.24 2.97
N PRO A 197 -21.60 -13.93 4.11
CA PRO A 197 -21.01 -13.06 5.13
C PRO A 197 -19.76 -13.75 5.68
N LEU A 198 -18.61 -13.11 5.44
CA LEU A 198 -17.26 -13.67 5.56
C LEU A 198 -17.05 -14.38 6.92
N PRO A 199 -17.00 -15.73 6.98
CA PRO A 199 -16.85 -16.43 8.25
C PRO A 199 -15.38 -16.40 8.71
N ASN A 200 -15.16 -16.57 10.02
CA ASN A 200 -13.83 -16.71 10.65
C ASN A 200 -12.92 -17.77 9.98
N CYS A 201 -13.47 -18.63 9.13
CA CYS A 201 -12.73 -19.59 8.31
C CYS A 201 -11.83 -18.93 7.24
N LEU A 202 -12.04 -17.67 6.84
CA LEU A 202 -11.17 -16.98 5.87
C LEU A 202 -9.92 -16.34 6.49
N LYS A 203 -9.93 -16.02 7.79
CA LYS A 203 -8.68 -15.84 8.57
C LYS A 203 -7.88 -17.14 8.60
N LEU A 204 -8.57 -18.27 8.72
CA LEU A 204 -7.98 -19.60 8.66
C LEU A 204 -7.56 -19.99 7.23
N LEU A 205 -8.26 -19.51 6.20
CA LEU A 205 -7.95 -19.78 4.79
C LEU A 205 -6.75 -18.97 4.32
N HIS A 206 -6.55 -17.75 4.82
CA HIS A 206 -5.28 -17.05 4.65
C HIS A 206 -4.14 -17.91 5.21
N ASN A 207 -4.24 -18.36 6.46
CA ASN A 207 -3.22 -19.26 7.06
C ASN A 207 -3.11 -20.63 6.37
N LYS A 208 -4.21 -21.21 5.86
CA LYS A 208 -4.24 -22.49 5.16
C LYS A 208 -3.81 -22.40 3.70
N LEU A 209 -4.05 -21.30 2.99
CA LEU A 209 -3.51 -21.07 1.64
C LEU A 209 -1.99 -20.86 1.73
N THR A 210 -1.52 -20.17 2.78
CA THR A 210 -0.10 -20.11 3.15
C THR A 210 0.47 -21.47 3.56
N ALA A 211 -0.35 -22.46 3.95
CA ALA A 211 0.11 -23.83 4.27
C ALA A 211 -0.06 -24.85 3.13
N MET A 212 -1.07 -24.69 2.27
CA MET A 212 -1.40 -25.62 1.17
C MET A 212 -0.57 -25.35 -0.09
N PHE A 213 -0.20 -24.09 -0.36
CA PHE A 213 0.70 -23.74 -1.47
C PHE A 213 2.18 -23.78 -1.09
N PHE A 214 2.50 -23.95 0.19
CA PHE A 214 3.87 -23.95 0.72
C PHE A 214 4.16 -25.22 1.52
N LYS A 215 4.23 -26.35 0.82
CA LYS A 215 5.23 -27.36 1.17
C LYS A 215 6.56 -26.87 0.58
N PRO A 216 7.68 -26.93 1.32
CA PRO A 216 8.98 -26.79 0.69
C PRO A 216 9.05 -27.85 -0.42
N LEU A 217 9.43 -27.46 -1.65
CA LEU A 217 10.02 -28.45 -2.54
C LEU A 217 11.28 -28.93 -1.83
N VAL A 218 11.15 -30.04 -1.09
CA VAL A 218 12.31 -30.87 -0.74
C VAL A 218 12.82 -31.36 -2.08
N LEU A 219 13.89 -30.72 -2.58
CA LEU A 219 14.73 -31.30 -3.60
C LEU A 219 15.17 -32.66 -3.04
N SER A 220 14.72 -33.73 -3.70
CA SER A 220 15.07 -35.09 -3.34
C SER A 220 16.59 -35.26 -3.46
N GLU A 221 17.27 -35.38 -2.33
CA GLU A 221 18.61 -35.98 -2.29
C GLU A 221 18.47 -37.48 -2.60
N GLN A 222 18.38 -37.81 -3.88
CA GLN A 222 18.86 -39.11 -4.35
C GLN A 222 20.37 -38.99 -4.46
N PHE A 223 21.13 -39.42 -3.44
CA PHE A 223 22.41 -40.11 -3.64
C PHE A 223 22.94 -40.70 -2.31
N LYS A 224 23.13 -42.03 -2.34
CA LYS A 224 24.06 -42.86 -1.56
C LYS A 224 23.85 -43.01 -0.05
N SER A 225 23.47 -44.23 0.36
CA SER A 225 24.46 -45.11 1.00
C SER A 225 23.96 -46.56 1.04
N THR A 226 24.73 -47.43 0.40
CA THR A 226 24.69 -48.88 0.51
C THR A 226 24.88 -49.31 1.97
N LYS A 227 23.89 -49.98 2.56
CA LYS A 227 24.05 -50.66 3.85
C LYS A 227 24.92 -51.90 3.66
N THR A 228 26.18 -51.78 4.05
CA THR A 228 27.06 -52.89 4.40
C THR A 228 26.52 -53.61 5.64
N VAL A 229 26.44 -54.93 5.50
CA VAL A 229 26.37 -55.92 6.56
C VAL A 229 27.54 -55.72 7.53
N ASN A 230 27.29 -55.82 8.84
CA ASN A 230 28.26 -56.41 9.78
C ASN A 230 27.57 -56.85 11.09
N LEU A 231 27.81 -58.12 11.41
CA LEU A 231 27.58 -58.81 12.68
C LEU A 231 28.47 -58.25 13.82
N ILE A 232 28.27 -58.81 15.01
CA ILE A 232 29.14 -58.90 16.23
C ILE A 232 28.54 -58.04 17.38
N ILE A 233 28.14 -58.53 18.56
CA ILE A 233 28.33 -59.79 19.34
C ILE A 233 26.95 -60.28 19.82
#